data_AF-A0A978TQP6-F1
#
_entry.id   AF-A0A978TQP6-F1
#
_cell.length_a   1.000
_cell.length_b   1.000
_cell.length_c   1.000
_cell.angle_alpha   90.00
_cell.angle_beta   90.00
_cell.angle_gamma   90.00
#
_symmetry.space_group_name_H-M   'P 1'
#
loop_
_entity.id
_entity.type
_entity.pdbx_description
1 polymer ?
#
loop_
_entity_poly.entity_id
_entity_poly.type
_entity_poly.pdbx_seq_one_letter_code
_entity_poly.pdbx_strand_id
1 'polypeptide(L)'
;DEDEDDDSDDSSDLEVPLPKRGTRILGQLRILPFEEALLPKTCYIVVDRTAELIARPLKEFGDLGQIPPEEIQEKTLPVFDNHRVARRFANRSQRVTKVPDGKMLQRVKEYIQAKGITRILVDGQVYSL
;
A
#
# COMPACT_ATOMS: atom_id res chain seq x y z
N ASP A 1 -12.46 49.83 -34.01
CA ASP A 1 -13.52 49.24 -33.19
C ASP A 1 -13.83 47.89 -33.78
N GLU A 2 -13.13 46.88 -33.28
CA GLU A 2 -13.10 45.51 -33.78
C GLU A 2 -14.28 44.74 -33.18
N ASP A 3 -15.11 44.16 -34.04
CA ASP A 3 -16.05 43.08 -33.73
C ASP A 3 -15.24 41.77 -33.59
N GLU A 4 -15.53 40.93 -32.58
CA GLU A 4 -15.28 39.47 -32.64
C GLU A 4 -15.95 38.75 -31.44
N ASP A 5 -17.07 38.10 -31.76
CA ASP A 5 -17.55 36.76 -31.40
C ASP A 5 -17.69 36.26 -29.94
N ASP A 6 -18.96 35.96 -29.64
CA ASP A 6 -19.49 35.04 -28.63
C ASP A 6 -19.20 33.59 -29.04
N ASP A 7 -18.54 32.82 -28.17
CA ASP A 7 -18.74 31.37 -28.14
C ASP A 7 -18.53 30.83 -26.72
N SER A 8 -19.60 30.26 -26.20
CA SER A 8 -19.70 29.60 -24.91
C SER A 8 -19.10 28.19 -25.01
N ASP A 9 -18.06 27.89 -24.23
CA ASP A 9 -17.56 26.51 -24.11
C ASP A 9 -17.87 25.93 -22.72
N ASP A 10 -19.02 25.24 -22.67
CA ASP A 10 -19.47 24.34 -21.62
C ASP A 10 -18.50 23.16 -21.51
N SER A 11 -17.44 23.33 -20.72
CA SER A 11 -16.58 22.23 -20.30
C SER A 11 -17.33 21.37 -19.27
N SER A 12 -18.25 20.55 -19.77
CA SER A 12 -18.69 19.34 -19.09
C SER A 12 -17.47 18.44 -18.92
N ASP A 13 -16.85 18.54 -17.73
CA ASP A 13 -15.70 17.74 -17.35
C ASP A 13 -16.15 16.28 -17.26
N LEU A 14 -16.07 15.59 -18.40
CA LEU A 14 -16.40 14.19 -18.56
C LEU A 14 -15.51 13.38 -17.60
N GLU A 15 -16.06 12.98 -16.46
CA GLU A 15 -15.45 12.01 -15.55
C GLU A 15 -15.12 10.75 -16.35
N VAL A 16 -13.86 10.64 -16.77
CA VAL A 16 -13.32 9.45 -17.43
C VAL A 16 -13.38 8.33 -16.39
N PRO A 17 -14.23 7.30 -16.55
CA PRO A 17 -14.33 6.27 -15.53
C PRO A 17 -13.00 5.52 -15.49
N LEU A 18 -12.32 5.59 -14.36
CA LEU A 18 -11.13 4.77 -14.09
C LEU A 18 -11.47 3.31 -14.42
N PRO A 19 -10.55 2.57 -15.08
CA PRO A 19 -10.81 1.19 -15.44
C PRO A 19 -11.12 0.40 -14.16
N LYS A 20 -12.38 -0.02 -14.03
CA LYS A 20 -12.87 -0.90 -12.96
C LYS A 20 -12.10 -2.20 -13.08
N ARG A 21 -10.97 -2.31 -12.37
CA ARG A 21 -10.28 -3.57 -12.16
C ARG A 21 -11.32 -4.54 -11.63
N GLY A 22 -11.50 -5.65 -12.35
CA GLY A 22 -12.58 -6.59 -12.14
C GLY A 22 -12.81 -6.86 -10.67
N THR A 23 -14.06 -6.74 -10.25
CA THR A 23 -14.54 -7.09 -8.92
C THR A 23 -14.18 -8.55 -8.66
N ARG A 24 -13.00 -8.80 -8.09
CA ARG A 24 -12.75 -10.09 -7.45
C ARG A 24 -13.84 -10.19 -6.39
N ILE A 25 -14.58 -11.29 -6.36
CA ILE A 25 -15.42 -11.61 -5.21
C ILE A 25 -14.44 -11.72 -4.05
N LEU A 26 -14.36 -10.64 -3.29
CA LEU A 26 -13.44 -10.47 -2.19
C LEU A 26 -13.98 -11.33 -1.06
N GLY A 27 -13.53 -12.59 -1.03
CA GLY A 27 -13.75 -13.50 0.09
C GLY A 27 -13.20 -12.90 1.39
N GLN A 28 -13.47 -13.57 2.51
CA GLN A 28 -12.93 -13.15 3.80
C GLN A 28 -11.40 -13.05 3.72
N LEU A 29 -10.85 -11.95 4.27
CA LEU A 29 -9.41 -11.77 4.35
C LEU A 29 -8.79 -12.97 5.08
N ARG A 30 -7.82 -13.63 4.44
CA ARG A 30 -7.00 -14.66 5.06
C ARG A 30 -5.73 -14.02 5.60
N ILE A 31 -5.38 -14.32 6.84
CA ILE A 31 -4.11 -13.91 7.46
C ILE A 31 -3.27 -15.15 7.68
N LEU A 32 -2.01 -15.09 7.25
CA LEU A 32 -1.04 -16.20 7.33
C LEU A 32 0.13 -15.84 8.27
N PRO A 33 0.83 -16.81 8.87
CA PRO A 33 2.09 -16.53 9.56
C PRO A 33 3.12 -15.89 8.63
N PHE A 34 3.92 -14.94 9.13
CA PHE A 34 4.92 -14.25 8.31
C PHE A 34 6.04 -15.17 7.79
N GLU A 35 6.24 -16.31 8.44
CA GLU A 35 7.14 -17.36 7.99
C GLU A 35 6.71 -17.97 6.64
N GLU A 36 5.41 -17.92 6.31
CA GLU A 36 4.86 -18.39 5.02
C GLU A 36 4.93 -17.32 3.91
N ALA A 37 5.45 -16.12 4.20
CA ALA A 37 5.49 -15.04 3.24
C ALA A 37 6.48 -15.31 2.09
N LEU A 38 5.96 -15.26 0.87
CA LEU A 38 6.77 -15.31 -0.35
C LEU A 38 7.33 -13.91 -0.65
N LEU A 39 8.48 -13.63 -0.04
CA LEU A 39 9.12 -12.33 -0.17
C LEU A 39 9.93 -12.25 -1.48
N PRO A 40 9.78 -11.18 -2.27
CA PRO A 40 10.56 -11.01 -3.48
C PRO A 40 12.03 -10.77 -3.13
N LYS A 41 12.95 -11.15 -4.04
CA LYS A 41 14.40 -10.95 -3.84
C LYS A 41 14.68 -9.48 -3.55
N THR A 42 14.21 -8.56 -4.38
CA THR A 42 14.28 -7.13 -4.10
C THR A 42 12.88 -6.63 -3.79
N CYS A 43 12.73 -5.89 -2.69
CA CYS A 43 11.51 -5.19 -2.36
C CYS A 43 11.78 -3.72 -2.02
N TYR A 44 10.70 -2.98 -1.86
CA TYR A 44 10.70 -1.57 -1.54
C TYR A 44 9.77 -1.35 -0.35
N ILE A 45 10.26 -0.59 0.61
CA ILE A 45 9.51 -0.18 1.81
C ILE A 45 9.53 1.33 1.89
N VAL A 46 8.54 1.90 2.58
CA VAL A 46 8.45 3.36 2.76
C VAL A 46 8.86 3.71 4.18
N VAL A 47 9.73 4.70 4.30
CA VAL A 47 10.21 5.25 5.58
C VAL A 47 9.94 6.75 5.66
N ASP A 48 9.90 7.29 6.87
CA ASP A 48 9.79 8.73 7.09
C ASP A 48 11.16 9.45 6.95
N ARG A 49 11.25 10.68 7.46
CA ARG A 49 12.48 11.49 7.47
C ARG A 49 13.52 10.98 8.48
N THR A 50 13.08 10.28 9.52
CA THR A 50 13.91 9.73 10.59
C THR A 50 14.31 8.27 10.34
N ALA A 51 13.96 7.73 9.16
CA ALA A 51 14.15 6.35 8.74
C ALA A 51 13.28 5.32 9.51
N GLU A 52 12.17 5.76 10.09
CA GLU A 52 11.16 4.88 10.66
C GLU A 52 10.23 4.28 9.60
N LEU A 53 9.89 3.01 9.79
CA LEU A 53 8.99 2.26 8.91
C LEU A 53 7.58 2.85 8.93
N ILE A 54 7.02 3.10 7.75
CA ILE A 54 5.65 3.59 7.62
C ILE A 54 4.68 2.41 7.58
N ALA A 55 3.96 2.22 8.69
CA ALA A 55 2.81 1.32 8.78
C ALA A 55 1.50 2.11 8.88
N ARG A 56 0.40 1.53 8.40
CA ARG A 56 -0.95 2.10 8.47
C ARG A 56 -1.95 1.06 8.98
N PRO A 57 -3.09 1.47 9.55
CA PRO A 57 -4.20 0.56 9.86
C PRO A 57 -4.58 -0.29 8.65
N LEU A 58 -4.91 -1.56 8.88
CA LEU A 58 -5.22 -2.50 7.79
C LEU A 58 -6.38 -2.04 6.90
N LYS A 59 -7.37 -1.35 7.47
CA LYS A 59 -8.50 -0.75 6.72
C LYS A 59 -8.11 0.28 5.65
N GLU A 60 -6.90 0.84 5.72
CA GLU A 60 -6.42 1.82 4.74
C GLU A 60 -5.88 1.17 3.46
N PHE A 61 -5.78 -0.15 3.43
CA PHE A 61 -5.36 -0.90 2.26
C PHE A 61 -6.60 -1.41 1.51
N GLY A 62 -6.72 -1.02 0.23
CA GLY A 62 -7.77 -1.50 -0.65
C GLY A 62 -7.55 -2.95 -1.10
N ASP A 63 -8.56 -3.53 -1.74
CA ASP A 63 -8.49 -4.83 -2.42
C ASP A 63 -8.20 -6.06 -1.53
N LEU A 64 -8.36 -5.95 -0.21
CA LEU A 64 -7.98 -7.00 0.75
C LEU A 64 -9.04 -8.06 1.07
N GLY A 65 -10.31 -7.82 0.77
CA GLY A 65 -11.37 -8.70 1.27
C GLY A 65 -12.32 -8.02 2.24
N GLN A 66 -13.20 -8.82 2.84
CA GLN A 66 -13.82 -8.45 4.12
C GLN A 66 -12.78 -8.59 5.22
N ILE A 67 -12.34 -7.46 5.77
CA ILE A 67 -11.42 -7.39 6.90
C ILE A 67 -12.23 -7.65 8.18
N PRO A 68 -11.88 -8.64 9.00
CA PRO A 68 -12.60 -8.90 10.24
C PRO A 68 -12.38 -7.76 11.26
N PRO A 69 -13.36 -7.47 12.14
CA PRO A 69 -13.35 -6.29 12.99
C PRO A 69 -12.09 -6.12 13.86
N GLU A 70 -11.57 -7.24 14.37
CA GLU A 70 -10.36 -7.29 15.19
C GLU A 70 -9.09 -6.88 14.43
N GLU A 71 -9.08 -6.99 13.09
CA GLU A 71 -7.90 -6.71 12.27
C GLU A 71 -7.90 -5.29 11.68
N ILE A 72 -9.03 -4.58 11.74
CA ILE A 72 -9.25 -3.27 11.09
C ILE A 72 -8.17 -2.23 11.44
N GLN A 73 -7.73 -2.22 12.70
CA GLN A 73 -6.80 -1.23 13.25
C GLN A 73 -5.36 -1.73 13.38
N GLU A 74 -5.10 -2.98 13.00
CA GLU A 74 -3.79 -3.57 13.12
C GLU A 74 -2.77 -2.83 12.24
N LYS A 75 -1.61 -2.49 12.84
CA LYS A 75 -0.58 -1.71 12.16
C LYS A 75 0.12 -2.58 11.14
N THR A 76 -0.11 -2.26 9.88
CA THR A 76 0.32 -3.05 8.74
C THR A 76 1.42 -2.32 7.97
N LEU A 77 2.56 -2.96 7.81
CA LEU A 77 3.66 -2.49 6.97
C LEU A 77 3.52 -3.05 5.55
N PRO A 78 3.31 -2.21 4.54
CA PRO A 78 3.29 -2.65 3.15
C PRO A 78 4.70 -2.85 2.60
N VAL A 79 4.88 -3.96 1.90
CA VAL A 79 6.09 -4.33 1.17
C VAL A 79 5.74 -4.38 -0.31
N PHE A 80 6.46 -3.58 -1.10
CA PHE A 80 6.20 -3.44 -2.52
C PHE A 80 7.27 -4.17 -3.33
N ASP A 81 6.86 -4.85 -4.39
CA ASP A 81 7.75 -5.39 -5.42
C ASP A 81 8.22 -4.31 -6.41
N ASN A 82 7.46 -3.22 -6.52
CA ASN A 82 7.64 -2.16 -7.51
C ASN A 82 7.89 -0.80 -6.87
N HIS A 83 9.03 -0.19 -7.20
CA HIS A 83 9.41 1.15 -6.74
C HIS A 83 8.36 2.22 -7.06
N ARG A 84 7.71 2.15 -8.23
CA ARG A 84 6.70 3.14 -8.64
C ARG A 84 5.46 3.07 -7.75
N VAL A 85 5.05 1.87 -7.34
CA VAL A 85 3.91 1.67 -6.44
C VAL A 85 4.25 2.17 -5.04
N ALA A 86 5.42 1.79 -4.51
CA ALA A 86 5.92 2.31 -3.24
C ALA A 86 6.00 3.84 -3.23
N ARG A 87 6.45 4.44 -4.33
CA ARG A 87 6.56 5.90 -4.45
C ARG A 87 5.20 6.61 -4.48
N ARG A 88 4.18 5.98 -5.05
CA ARG A 88 2.79 6.48 -5.02
C ARG A 88 2.17 6.38 -3.63
N PHE A 89 2.52 5.34 -2.87
CA PHE A 89 2.10 5.20 -1.48
C PHE A 89 2.75 6.23 -0.54
N ALA A 90 4.01 6.57 -0.81
CA ALA A 90 4.77 7.52 -0.02
C ALA A 90 4.28 8.97 -0.18
N ASN A 91 4.17 9.68 0.93
CA ASN A 91 3.87 11.12 0.93
C ASN A 91 5.15 11.96 0.70
N ARG A 92 5.01 13.28 0.54
CA ARG A 92 6.13 14.22 0.30
C ARG A 92 7.24 14.20 1.36
N SER A 93 6.93 13.81 2.61
CA SER A 93 7.87 13.68 3.71
C SER A 93 8.52 12.32 3.82
N GLN A 94 8.11 11.36 2.99
CA GLN A 94 8.51 9.96 3.06
C GLN A 94 9.42 9.60 1.89
N ARG A 95 10.23 8.57 2.11
CA ARG A 95 11.23 8.07 1.16
C ARG A 95 11.01 6.59 0.94
N VAL A 96 11.30 6.14 -0.28
CA VAL A 96 11.28 4.73 -0.63
C VAL A 96 12.68 4.18 -0.44
N THR A 97 12.80 3.10 0.34
CA THR A 97 14.05 2.39 0.60
C THR A 97 14.02 1.06 -0.14
N LYS A 98 15.05 0.80 -0.94
CA LYS A 98 15.26 -0.49 -1.60
C LYS A 98 15.86 -1.47 -0.59
N VAL A 99 15.21 -2.62 -0.44
CA VAL A 99 15.72 -3.75 0.33
C VAL A 99 16.21 -4.80 -0.67
N PRO A 100 17.51 -5.15 -0.67
CA PRO A 100 18.11 -6.02 -1.67
C PRO A 100 17.76 -7.51 -1.49
N ASP A 101 17.35 -7.92 -0.28
CA ASP A 101 16.83 -9.25 0.05
C ASP A 101 15.58 -9.12 0.94
N GLY A 102 14.40 -9.42 0.41
CA GLY A 102 13.15 -9.40 1.17
C GLY A 102 13.17 -10.27 2.43
N LYS A 103 13.94 -11.37 2.43
CA LYS A 103 14.10 -12.25 3.60
C LYS A 103 14.74 -11.56 4.81
N MET A 104 15.37 -10.40 4.62
CA MET A 104 15.84 -9.58 5.75
C MET A 104 14.68 -9.18 6.67
N LEU A 105 13.48 -8.95 6.13
CA LEU A 105 12.31 -8.59 6.95
C LEU A 105 11.93 -9.68 7.96
N GLN A 106 12.06 -10.97 7.58
CA GLN A 106 11.87 -12.09 8.49
C GLN A 106 12.93 -12.10 9.60
N ARG A 107 14.18 -11.77 9.28
CA ARG A 107 15.26 -11.71 10.28
C ARG A 107 15.11 -10.57 11.28
N VAL A 108 14.53 -9.45 10.85
CA VAL A 108 14.31 -8.28 11.72
C VAL A 108 12.89 -8.22 12.28
N LYS A 109 12.12 -9.32 12.24
CA LYS A 109 10.70 -9.31 12.65
C LYS A 109 10.50 -8.77 14.07
N GLU A 110 11.38 -9.14 14.99
CA GLU A 110 11.32 -8.69 16.38
C GLU A 110 11.45 -7.17 16.50
N TYR A 111 12.33 -6.56 15.69
CA TYR A 111 12.47 -5.10 15.63
C TYR A 111 11.24 -4.42 15.02
N ILE A 112 10.63 -5.05 14.01
CA ILE A 112 9.40 -4.56 13.39
C ILE A 112 8.24 -4.61 14.42
N GLN A 113 8.09 -5.72 15.15
CA GLN A 113 7.11 -5.89 16.22
C GLN A 113 7.35 -4.92 17.39
N ALA A 114 8.60 -4.67 17.76
CA ALA A 114 8.95 -3.70 18.80
C ALA A 114 8.55 -2.25 18.44
N LYS A 115 8.41 -1.94 17.13
CA LYS A 115 7.83 -0.67 16.64
C LYS A 115 6.30 -0.66 16.63
N GLY A 116 5.67 -1.73 17.13
CA GLY A 116 4.22 -1.91 17.21
C GLY A 116 3.58 -2.33 15.89
N ILE A 117 4.36 -2.76 14.90
CA ILE A 117 3.84 -3.27 13.63
C ILE A 117 3.50 -4.74 13.83
N THR A 118 2.26 -5.12 13.53
CA THR A 118 1.70 -6.44 13.83
C THR A 118 1.38 -7.24 12.57
N ARG A 119 1.31 -6.56 11.42
CA ARG A 119 0.98 -7.15 10.12
C ARG A 119 1.96 -6.71 9.05
N ILE A 120 2.22 -7.60 8.09
CA ILE A 120 2.94 -7.31 6.85
C ILE A 120 1.98 -7.54 5.67
N LEU A 121 1.95 -6.61 4.72
CA LEU A 121 1.20 -6.75 3.47
C LEU A 121 2.17 -6.91 2.30
N VAL A 122 2.11 -8.05 1.60
CA VAL A 122 2.94 -8.35 0.42
C VAL A 122 2.04 -8.94 -0.66
N ASP A 123 2.10 -8.40 -1.89
CA ASP A 123 1.36 -8.92 -3.05
C ASP A 123 -0.15 -9.14 -2.81
N GLY A 124 -0.78 -8.25 -2.03
CA GLY A 124 -2.20 -8.35 -1.68
C GLY A 124 -2.53 -9.39 -0.60
N GLN A 125 -1.54 -10.09 -0.05
CA GLN A 125 -1.68 -11.04 1.05
C GLN A 125 -1.19 -10.43 2.37
N VAL A 126 -1.97 -10.63 3.43
CA VAL A 126 -1.65 -10.15 4.77
C VAL A 126 -1.03 -11.27 5.60
N TYR A 127 0.00 -10.92 6.36
CA TYR A 127 0.74 -11.83 7.22
C TYR A 127 0.83 -11.30 8.65
N SER A 128 0.69 -12.19 9.64
CA SER A 128 0.90 -11.89 11.07
C SER A 128 2.36 -12.09 11.47
N LEU A 129 2.96 -11.09 12.12
CA LEU A 129 4.33 -11.13 12.64
C LEU A 129 4.46 -11.94 13.94
#